data_AF-A0A2G5CIC8-F1
#
_entry.id   AF-A0A2G5CIC8-F1
#
_cell.length_a   1.000
_cell.length_b   1.000
_cell.length_c   1.000
_cell.angle_alpha   90.00
_cell.angle_beta   90.00
_cell.angle_gamma   90.00
#
_symmetry.space_group_name_H-M   'P 1'
#
loop_
_entity.id
_entity.type
_entity.pdbx_description
1 polymer ?
#
loop_
_entity_poly.entity_id
_entity_poly.type
_entity_poly.pdbx_seq_one_letter_code
_entity_poly.pdbx_strand_id
1 'polypeptide(L)'
;MSAENNNKDDDISTLTPPNLYKDPDDGRQRFLLELEFVQCLANPTYIHYLAQNRYFEDEAFIGYLKYLQYWQQPEYIKFIMYPHCLYFLELLQNANFRSAMAHPASKEIAHRQQFFFWKNYRNNRLKHIALKPLPEPVATPVASAPPSTLPATSTVAAAPAQALSPMQYGVQPGPVLAKNDMRNVGGDRRKRKERTS
;
A
#
# COMPACT_ATOMS: atom_id res chain seq x y z
N MET A 1 61.57 43.27 29.90
CA MET A 1 60.37 44.13 30.06
C MET A 1 59.94 44.53 28.67
N SER A 2 59.05 43.75 28.04
CA SER A 2 57.60 44.04 27.95
C SER A 2 57.34 44.98 26.77
N ALA A 3 56.42 44.75 25.83
CA ALA A 3 55.48 43.66 25.58
C ALA A 3 55.00 43.81 24.12
N GLU A 4 54.67 42.69 23.48
CA GLU A 4 53.88 42.61 22.26
C GLU A 4 52.57 43.41 22.35
N ASN A 5 52.24 44.15 21.28
CA ASN A 5 50.86 44.53 20.98
C ASN A 5 50.41 43.74 19.76
N ASN A 6 49.62 42.70 20.04
CA ASN A 6 48.95 41.84 19.08
C ASN A 6 47.92 42.63 18.25
N ASN A 7 48.06 42.52 16.93
CA ASN A 7 46.99 42.81 15.98
C ASN A 7 45.79 41.91 16.27
N LYS A 8 44.62 42.54 16.36
CA LYS A 8 43.32 41.87 16.26
C LYS A 8 43.08 41.58 14.79
N ASP A 9 43.38 40.36 14.38
CA ASP A 9 42.82 39.79 13.17
C ASP A 9 41.50 39.12 13.54
N ASP A 10 40.43 39.57 12.89
CA ASP A 10 39.07 39.07 12.99
C ASP A 10 38.99 37.61 12.50
N ASP A 11 39.13 36.64 13.40
CA ASP A 11 38.82 35.23 13.10
C ASP A 11 37.29 35.01 13.21
N ILE A 12 36.60 35.22 12.09
CA ILE A 12 35.21 34.84 11.89
C ILE A 12 35.12 33.34 11.52
N SER A 13 35.73 32.46 12.30
CA SER A 13 35.71 31.00 12.07
C SER A 13 35.17 30.19 13.25
N THR A 14 34.14 30.65 13.96
CA THR A 14 33.52 29.83 15.02
C THR A 14 32.02 30.02 15.11
N LEU A 15 31.26 29.50 14.14
CA LEU A 15 29.87 29.10 14.34
C LEU A 15 29.58 27.76 13.64
N THR A 16 30.39 26.74 13.95
CA THR A 16 29.99 25.35 13.69
C THR A 16 29.19 24.86 14.90
N PRO A 17 27.95 24.36 14.74
CA PRO A 17 27.15 23.90 15.87
C PRO A 17 27.85 22.74 16.61
N PRO A 18 27.81 22.71 17.96
CA PRO A 18 28.64 21.86 18.80
C PRO A 18 28.06 20.45 18.96
N ASN A 19 27.72 19.79 17.86
CA ASN A 19 27.28 18.40 17.91
C ASN A 19 27.60 17.65 16.61
N LEU A 20 28.89 17.62 16.25
CA LEU A 20 29.38 16.63 15.30
C LEU A 20 29.51 15.31 16.06
N TYR A 21 28.40 14.59 16.23
CA TYR A 21 28.42 13.23 16.73
C TYR A 21 29.30 12.40 15.79
N LYS A 22 30.51 12.09 16.24
CA LYS A 22 31.47 11.27 15.50
C LYS A 22 31.07 9.82 15.74
N ASP A 23 30.25 9.30 14.82
CA ASP A 23 29.74 7.93 14.90
C ASP A 23 30.94 6.96 14.88
N PRO A 24 31.13 6.13 15.92
CA PRO A 24 32.27 5.22 16.01
C PRO A 24 32.37 4.19 14.87
N ASP A 25 31.30 3.98 14.11
CA ASP A 25 31.23 3.05 12.95
C ASP A 25 30.93 3.79 11.62
N ASP A 26 31.36 5.05 11.48
CA ASP A 26 31.24 5.85 10.24
C ASP A 26 29.80 5.98 9.70
N GLY A 27 28.80 5.97 10.59
CA GLY A 27 27.38 6.05 10.22
C GLY A 27 26.74 4.70 9.88
N ARG A 28 27.51 3.60 9.84
CA ARG A 28 27.00 2.27 9.51
C ARG A 28 26.03 1.74 10.57
N GLN A 29 26.32 1.95 11.86
CA GLN A 29 25.40 1.56 12.92
C GLN A 29 24.07 2.32 12.81
N ARG A 30 24.13 3.63 12.56
CA ARG A 30 22.93 4.44 12.33
C ARG A 30 22.13 3.94 11.13
N PHE A 31 22.80 3.64 10.01
CA PHE A 31 22.15 3.09 8.83
C PHE A 31 21.40 1.78 9.12
N LEU A 32 22.03 0.86 9.87
CA LEU A 32 21.40 -0.41 10.25
C LEU A 32 20.19 -0.20 11.17
N LEU A 33 20.28 0.70 12.14
CA LEU A 33 19.15 1.04 13.02
C LEU A 33 17.99 1.66 12.23
N GLU A 34 18.28 2.58 11.31
CA GLU A 34 17.29 3.19 10.43
C GLU A 34 16.62 2.12 9.54
N LEU A 35 17.42 1.20 9.00
CA LEU A 35 16.94 0.09 8.17
C LEU A 35 16.02 -0.87 8.95
N GLU A 36 16.44 -1.28 10.14
CA GLU A 36 15.65 -2.15 11.02
C GLU A 36 14.35 -1.46 11.41
N PHE A 37 14.43 -0.20 11.83
CA PHE A 37 13.27 0.59 12.21
C PHE A 37 12.26 0.71 11.07
N VAL A 38 12.70 1.08 9.86
CA VAL A 38 11.82 1.16 8.69
C VAL A 38 11.16 -0.19 8.44
N GLN A 39 11.92 -1.27 8.47
CA GLN A 39 11.36 -2.61 8.27
C GLN A 39 10.35 -3.02 9.35
N CYS A 40 10.51 -2.57 10.60
CA CYS A 40 9.52 -2.78 11.66
C CYS A 40 8.17 -2.12 11.34
N LEU A 41 8.13 -1.06 10.52
CA LEU A 41 6.87 -0.46 10.06
C LEU A 41 6.05 -1.42 9.18
N ALA A 42 6.64 -2.48 8.63
CA ALA A 42 5.87 -3.50 7.93
C ALA A 42 4.91 -4.30 8.85
N ASN A 43 5.04 -4.16 10.18
CA ASN A 43 4.16 -4.81 11.16
C ASN A 43 3.10 -3.82 11.68
N PRO A 44 1.80 -4.03 11.36
CA PRO A 44 0.71 -3.17 11.84
C PRO A 44 0.60 -3.11 13.36
N THR A 45 1.02 -4.16 14.07
CA THR A 45 1.04 -4.19 15.54
C THR A 45 2.06 -3.22 16.11
N TYR A 46 3.23 -3.09 15.46
CA TYR A 46 4.25 -2.14 15.89
C TYR A 46 3.81 -0.69 15.63
N ILE A 47 3.19 -0.42 14.49
CA ILE A 47 2.60 0.91 14.22
C ILE A 47 1.53 1.26 15.25
N HIS A 48 0.67 0.30 15.61
CA HIS A 48 -0.33 0.50 16.66
C HIS A 48 0.32 0.83 18.01
N TYR A 49 1.39 0.12 18.39
CA TYR A 49 2.16 0.43 19.59
C TYR A 49 2.72 1.87 19.54
N LEU A 50 3.28 2.30 18.41
CA LEU A 50 3.77 3.68 18.26
C LEU A 50 2.65 4.71 18.43
N ALA A 51 1.46 4.43 17.90
CA ALA A 51 0.29 5.28 18.05
C ALA A 51 -0.17 5.36 19.51
N GLN A 52 -0.22 4.24 20.23
CA GLN A 52 -0.66 4.21 21.64
C GLN A 52 0.29 4.98 22.57
N ASN A 53 1.59 4.98 22.27
CA ASN A 53 2.59 5.73 23.02
C ASN A 53 2.71 7.19 22.58
N ARG A 54 1.82 7.68 21.72
CA ARG A 54 1.74 9.07 21.26
C ARG A 54 2.96 9.57 20.48
N TYR A 55 3.77 8.68 19.91
CA TYR A 55 4.89 9.10 19.05
C TYR A 55 4.43 9.88 17.81
N PHE A 56 3.23 9.60 17.30
CA PHE A 56 2.66 10.30 16.15
C PHE A 56 2.07 11.68 16.45
N GLU A 57 2.02 12.09 17.72
CA GLU A 57 1.63 13.45 18.14
C GLU A 57 2.83 14.40 18.14
N ASP A 58 4.05 13.87 18.26
CA ASP A 58 5.29 14.63 18.26
C ASP A 58 5.72 15.02 16.84
N GLU A 59 5.85 16.33 16.59
CA GLU A 59 6.30 16.87 15.31
C GLU A 59 7.72 16.45 14.96
N ALA A 60 8.60 16.26 15.95
CA ALA A 60 9.98 15.81 15.71
C ALA A 60 9.99 14.40 15.12
N PHE A 61 9.17 13.50 15.65
CA PHE A 61 9.02 12.14 15.14
C PHE A 61 8.41 12.12 13.72
N ILE A 62 7.44 12.99 13.45
CA ILE A 62 6.88 13.16 12.10
C ILE A 62 7.96 13.65 11.12
N GLY A 63 8.82 14.58 11.55
CA GLY A 63 9.98 15.03 10.78
C GLY A 63 10.94 13.87 10.48
N TYR A 64 11.17 12.98 11.45
CA TYR A 64 11.98 11.78 11.26
C TYR A 64 11.37 10.80 10.24
N LEU A 65 10.04 10.59 10.26
CA LEU A 65 9.37 9.77 9.24
C LEU A 65 9.49 10.36 7.83
N LYS A 66 9.49 11.70 7.69
CA LYS A 66 9.78 12.37 6.42
C LYS A 66 11.22 12.13 5.98
N TYR A 67 12.18 12.24 6.90
CA TYR A 67 13.57 11.92 6.61
C TYR A 67 13.71 10.49 6.07
N LEU A 68 13.08 9.50 6.70
CA LEU A 68 13.12 8.10 6.25
C LEU A 68 12.53 7.83 4.85
N GLN A 69 11.90 8.81 4.19
CA GLN A 69 11.47 8.63 2.80
C GLN A 69 12.65 8.45 1.82
N TYR A 70 13.88 8.77 2.22
CA TYR A 70 15.06 8.49 1.39
C TYR A 70 15.21 6.98 1.09
N TRP A 71 14.65 6.09 1.92
CA TRP A 71 14.63 4.64 1.67
C TRP A 71 13.86 4.22 0.40
N GLN A 72 13.02 5.11 -0.14
CA GLN A 72 12.32 4.89 -1.41
C GLN A 72 13.23 5.09 -2.64
N GLN A 73 14.38 5.74 -2.48
CA GLN A 73 15.32 5.97 -3.57
C GLN A 73 15.94 4.63 -4.03
N PRO A 74 16.21 4.47 -5.34
CA PRO A 74 16.66 3.20 -5.91
C PRO A 74 17.99 2.69 -5.33
N GLU A 75 18.84 3.58 -4.82
CA GLU A 75 20.12 3.26 -4.20
C GLU A 75 19.95 2.48 -2.89
N TYR A 76 18.87 2.78 -2.13
CA TYR A 76 18.63 2.25 -0.79
C TYR A 76 17.55 1.16 -0.76
N ILE A 77 16.57 1.22 -1.66
CA ILE A 77 15.43 0.28 -1.69
C ILE A 77 15.87 -1.19 -1.82
N LYS A 78 17.04 -1.44 -2.44
CA LYS A 78 17.62 -2.78 -2.60
C LYS A 78 17.92 -3.50 -1.27
N PHE A 79 18.04 -2.76 -0.17
CA PHE A 79 18.29 -3.31 1.16
C PHE A 79 17.01 -3.67 1.93
N ILE A 80 15.84 -3.25 1.44
CA ILE A 80 14.55 -3.50 2.09
C ILE A 80 14.09 -4.93 1.82
N MET A 81 13.84 -5.70 2.88
CA MET A 81 13.34 -7.07 2.75
C MET A 81 11.81 -7.15 2.76
N TYR A 82 11.17 -6.25 3.48
CA TYR A 82 9.71 -6.21 3.61
C TYR A 82 9.13 -5.00 2.88
N PRO A 83 8.74 -5.11 1.59
CA PRO A 83 8.35 -3.94 0.80
C PRO A 83 7.12 -3.18 1.35
N HIS A 84 6.30 -3.85 2.18
CA HIS A 84 5.13 -3.24 2.79
C HIS A 84 5.47 -2.14 3.81
N CYS A 85 6.71 -2.11 4.34
CA CYS A 85 7.13 -1.01 5.22
C CYS A 85 7.06 0.35 4.52
N LEU A 86 7.41 0.41 3.23
CA LEU A 86 7.40 1.65 2.46
C LEU A 86 5.98 2.14 2.21
N TYR A 87 5.05 1.22 1.97
CA TYR A 87 3.63 1.52 1.87
C TYR A 87 3.08 2.12 3.16
N PHE A 88 3.40 1.53 4.32
CA PHE A 88 2.98 2.11 5.60
C PHE A 88 3.69 3.43 5.91
N LEU A 89 4.95 3.58 5.54
CA LEU A 89 5.68 4.84 5.70
C LEU A 89 4.99 5.98 4.94
N GLU A 90 4.46 5.71 3.75
CA GLU A 90 3.64 6.66 2.99
C GLU A 90 2.30 6.94 3.67
N LEU A 91 1.58 5.91 4.13
CA LEU A 91 0.31 6.08 4.84
C LEU A 91 0.48 6.90 6.13
N LEU A 92 1.60 6.72 6.85
CA LEU A 92 1.93 7.45 8.06
C LEU A 92 2.13 8.96 7.84
N GLN A 93 2.31 9.42 6.60
CA GLN A 93 2.32 10.86 6.32
C GLN A 93 0.93 11.49 6.46
N ASN A 94 -0.14 10.69 6.36
CA ASN A 94 -1.50 11.15 6.54
C ASN A 94 -1.85 11.19 8.02
N ALA A 95 -2.14 12.38 8.55
CA ALA A 95 -2.54 12.56 9.94
C ALA A 95 -3.76 11.70 10.34
N ASN A 96 -4.74 11.57 9.43
CA ASN A 96 -5.92 10.72 9.64
C ASN A 96 -5.56 9.26 9.89
N PHE A 97 -4.58 8.73 9.15
CA PHE A 97 -4.14 7.35 9.30
C PHE A 97 -3.41 7.14 10.63
N ARG A 98 -2.55 8.08 11.02
CA ARG A 98 -1.85 8.04 12.32
C ARG A 98 -2.83 7.96 13.49
N SER A 99 -3.85 8.82 13.48
CA SER A 99 -4.90 8.82 14.51
C SER A 99 -5.73 7.54 14.46
N ALA A 100 -6.10 7.07 13.26
CA ALA A 100 -6.85 5.83 13.11
C ALA A 100 -6.09 4.60 13.63
N MET A 101 -4.76 4.56 13.51
CA MET A 101 -3.91 3.47 13.99
C MET A 101 -3.84 3.37 15.51
N ALA A 102 -4.25 4.40 16.26
CA ALA A 102 -4.42 4.30 17.71
C ALA A 102 -5.57 3.36 18.10
N HIS A 103 -6.52 3.09 17.18
CA HIS A 103 -7.63 2.18 17.43
C HIS A 103 -7.30 0.73 17.05
N PRO A 104 -7.64 -0.26 17.91
CA PRO A 104 -7.34 -1.67 17.65
C PRO A 104 -8.06 -2.22 16.41
N ALA A 105 -9.25 -1.70 16.08
CA ALA A 105 -9.98 -2.12 14.88
C ALA A 105 -9.19 -1.83 13.59
N SER A 106 -8.55 -0.66 13.50
CA SER A 106 -7.73 -0.26 12.35
C SER A 106 -6.51 -1.17 12.18
N LYS A 107 -5.84 -1.50 13.29
CA LYS A 107 -4.74 -2.46 13.32
C LYS A 107 -5.19 -3.84 12.80
N GLU A 108 -6.34 -4.34 13.23
CA GLU A 108 -6.87 -5.63 12.75
C GLU A 108 -7.22 -5.60 11.26
N ILE A 109 -7.77 -4.49 10.76
CA ILE A 109 -8.03 -4.30 9.33
C ILE A 109 -6.72 -4.31 8.53
N ALA A 110 -5.73 -3.52 8.95
CA ALA A 110 -4.42 -3.46 8.29
C ALA A 110 -3.72 -4.83 8.29
N HIS A 111 -3.76 -5.55 9.42
CA HIS A 111 -3.23 -6.90 9.54
C HIS A 111 -3.93 -7.89 8.60
N ARG A 112 -5.27 -7.88 8.54
CA ARG A 112 -6.04 -8.71 7.61
C ARG A 112 -5.70 -8.39 6.16
N GLN A 113 -5.64 -7.11 5.80
CA GLN A 113 -5.32 -6.69 4.43
C GLN A 113 -3.94 -7.18 4.01
N GLN A 114 -2.93 -6.99 4.87
CA GLN A 114 -1.57 -7.50 4.63
C GLN A 114 -1.55 -9.03 4.49
N PHE A 115 -2.25 -9.75 5.36
CA PHE A 115 -2.38 -11.20 5.28
C PHE A 115 -3.03 -11.65 3.95
N PHE A 116 -4.15 -11.04 3.57
CA PHE A 116 -4.83 -11.39 2.31
C PHE A 116 -4.01 -11.02 1.08
N PHE A 117 -3.26 -9.92 1.12
CA PHE A 117 -2.35 -9.54 0.05
C PHE A 117 -1.30 -10.64 -0.16
N TRP A 118 -0.65 -11.11 0.92
CA TRP A 118 0.33 -12.19 0.84
C TRP A 118 -0.29 -13.52 0.42
N LYS A 119 -1.43 -13.90 1.03
CA LYS A 119 -2.14 -15.13 0.68
C LYS A 119 -2.49 -15.20 -0.81
N ASN A 120 -2.90 -14.07 -1.38
CA ASN A 120 -3.29 -13.98 -2.79
C ASN A 120 -2.18 -13.44 -3.70
N TYR A 121 -0.95 -13.29 -3.20
CA TYR A 121 0.13 -12.62 -3.92
C TYR A 121 0.42 -13.30 -5.27
N ARG A 122 0.46 -14.63 -5.30
CA ARG A 122 0.62 -15.43 -6.53
C ARG A 122 -0.51 -15.12 -7.53
N ASN A 123 -1.76 -15.14 -7.08
CA ASN A 123 -2.94 -14.94 -7.91
C ASN A 123 -3.03 -13.51 -8.45
N ASN A 124 -2.69 -12.51 -7.63
CA ASN A 124 -2.73 -11.10 -8.02
C ASN A 124 -1.62 -10.77 -9.04
N ARG A 125 -0.42 -11.34 -8.89
CA ARG A 125 0.66 -11.13 -9.87
C ARG A 125 0.41 -11.81 -11.20
N LEU A 126 -0.22 -12.99 -11.20
CA LEU A 126 -0.58 -13.69 -12.43
C LEU A 126 -1.59 -12.89 -13.28
N LYS A 127 -2.52 -12.16 -12.64
CA LYS A 127 -3.46 -11.27 -13.34
C LYS A 127 -2.74 -10.15 -14.10
N HIS A 128 -1.71 -9.53 -13.51
CA HIS A 128 -0.94 -8.48 -14.17
C HIS A 128 0.02 -9.00 -15.24
N ILE A 129 0.50 -10.25 -15.12
CA ILE A 129 1.34 -10.89 -16.15
C ILE A 129 0.49 -11.29 -17.37
N ALA A 130 -0.73 -11.79 -17.15
CA ALA A 130 -1.64 -12.17 -18.22
C ALA A 130 -2.21 -10.97 -19.00
N LEU A 131 -2.27 -9.79 -18.37
CA LEU A 131 -2.77 -8.55 -18.97
C LEU A 131 -1.66 -7.65 -19.56
N LYS A 132 -0.49 -8.20 -19.89
CA LYS A 132 0.42 -7.51 -20.83
C LYS A 132 0.13 -8.06 -22.22
N PRO A 133 -0.70 -7.39 -23.05
CA PRO A 133 -0.72 -7.71 -24.46
C PRO A 133 0.70 -7.50 -24.99
N LEU A 134 1.21 -8.49 -25.70
CA LEU A 134 2.42 -8.36 -26.51
C LEU A 134 2.28 -7.06 -27.33
N PRO A 135 3.29 -6.17 -27.39
CA PRO A 135 3.22 -5.04 -28.30
C PRO A 135 2.96 -5.58 -29.71
N GLU A 136 1.80 -5.25 -30.28
CA GLU A 136 1.51 -5.57 -31.67
C GLU A 136 2.67 -5.00 -32.51
N PRO A 137 3.29 -5.82 -33.39
CA PRO A 137 4.31 -5.30 -34.29
C PRO A 137 3.65 -4.23 -35.14
N VAL A 138 4.17 -3.00 -35.02
CA VAL A 138 3.78 -1.84 -35.82
C VAL A 138 3.75 -2.25 -37.29
N ALA A 139 2.54 -2.41 -37.84
CA ALA A 139 2.35 -2.61 -39.26
C ALA A 139 2.87 -1.36 -39.98
N THR A 140 3.92 -1.54 -40.76
CA THR A 140 4.48 -0.52 -41.65
C THR A 140 3.41 -0.05 -42.64
N PRO A 141 3.24 1.27 -42.86
CA PRO A 141 2.31 1.76 -43.86
C PRO A 141 2.99 1.65 -45.22
N VAL A 142 2.59 0.69 -46.06
CA VAL A 142 2.98 0.65 -47.47
C VAL A 142 1.89 1.36 -48.28
N ALA A 143 2.27 2.46 -48.92
CA ALA A 143 1.41 3.32 -49.71
C ALA A 143 1.27 2.85 -51.18
N SER A 144 0.06 3.09 -51.75
CA SER A 144 -0.29 3.35 -53.19
C SER A 144 -0.05 2.24 -54.24
N ALA A 145 -0.91 1.87 -55.21
CA ALA A 145 -2.22 2.27 -55.82
C ALA A 145 -2.60 1.15 -56.86
N PRO A 146 -3.54 1.26 -57.85
CA PRO A 146 -4.88 1.88 -58.02
C PRO A 146 -6.00 0.83 -58.43
N PRO A 147 -7.26 1.22 -58.76
CA PRO A 147 -8.44 0.34 -58.77
C PRO A 147 -8.89 -0.13 -60.18
N SER A 148 -9.56 -1.30 -60.26
CA SER A 148 -10.23 -1.76 -61.50
C SER A 148 -11.62 -2.38 -61.25
N THR A 149 -12.64 -1.55 -61.50
CA THR A 149 -13.91 -1.75 -62.22
C THR A 149 -14.69 -3.09 -62.14
N LEU A 150 -15.95 -2.99 -61.68
CA LEU A 150 -17.06 -3.97 -61.83
C LEU A 150 -17.61 -4.03 -63.29
N PRO A 151 -18.51 -4.99 -63.61
CA PRO A 151 -19.92 -4.60 -63.68
C PRO A 151 -20.92 -5.63 -63.11
N ALA A 152 -22.16 -5.14 -62.97
CA ALA A 152 -23.28 -5.65 -62.21
C ALA A 152 -24.21 -6.62 -62.98
N THR A 153 -25.01 -7.37 -62.23
CA THR A 153 -26.41 -7.68 -62.61
C THR A 153 -27.32 -7.55 -61.39
N SER A 154 -28.36 -6.75 -61.58
CA SER A 154 -29.34 -6.29 -60.60
C SER A 154 -30.60 -7.17 -60.64
N THR A 155 -31.25 -7.41 -59.50
CA THR A 155 -32.73 -7.39 -59.40
C THR A 155 -33.21 -7.15 -57.96
N VAL A 156 -33.77 -5.96 -57.76
CA VAL A 156 -34.89 -5.50 -56.90
C VAL A 156 -35.42 -6.38 -55.75
N ALA A 157 -35.56 -5.78 -54.55
CA ALA A 157 -36.85 -5.65 -53.85
C ALA A 157 -36.76 -4.88 -52.50
N ALA A 158 -37.51 -3.77 -52.44
CA ALA A 158 -38.34 -3.24 -51.35
C ALA A 158 -37.78 -2.92 -49.92
N ALA A 159 -37.73 -1.60 -49.69
CA ALA A 159 -38.29 -0.84 -48.56
C ALA A 159 -37.52 -0.66 -47.21
N PRO A 160 -37.71 0.49 -46.52
CA PRO A 160 -36.78 1.02 -45.52
C PRO A 160 -37.34 1.14 -44.09
N ALA A 161 -36.45 1.58 -43.19
CA ALA A 161 -36.67 2.41 -42.00
C ALA A 161 -37.04 1.77 -40.63
N GLN A 162 -36.10 1.98 -39.70
CA GLN A 162 -36.24 2.44 -38.31
C GLN A 162 -37.09 1.63 -37.29
N ALA A 163 -36.50 1.34 -36.12
CA ALA A 163 -36.79 2.02 -34.85
C ALA A 163 -36.41 1.19 -33.60
N LEU A 164 -36.21 1.91 -32.50
CA LEU A 164 -35.76 1.49 -31.16
C LEU A 164 -36.75 0.65 -30.33
N SER A 165 -36.17 -0.08 -29.35
CA SER A 165 -36.70 -0.54 -28.03
C SER A 165 -37.58 -1.80 -28.01
N PRO A 166 -37.96 -2.36 -26.83
CA PRO A 166 -37.33 -2.53 -25.50
C PRO A 166 -37.42 -4.01 -25.02
N MET A 167 -36.78 -4.41 -23.91
CA MET A 167 -37.33 -5.50 -23.08
C MET A 167 -37.03 -5.25 -21.59
N GLN A 168 -38.08 -4.89 -20.89
CA GLN A 168 -38.18 -4.78 -19.44
C GLN A 168 -39.27 -5.76 -19.01
N TYR A 169 -38.93 -6.70 -18.12
CA TYR A 169 -39.86 -7.45 -17.25
C TYR A 169 -39.01 -7.82 -16.01
N GLY A 170 -39.41 -7.64 -14.76
CA GLY A 170 -40.74 -7.64 -14.14
C GLY A 170 -40.61 -8.49 -12.86
N VAL A 171 -41.14 -8.01 -11.74
CA VAL A 171 -40.92 -8.52 -10.36
C VAL A 171 -42.11 -9.40 -9.89
N GLN A 172 -41.87 -10.33 -8.93
CA GLN A 172 -42.77 -10.93 -7.89
C GLN A 172 -43.39 -12.35 -8.14
N PRO A 173 -44.03 -13.05 -7.14
CA PRO A 173 -43.43 -13.93 -6.10
C PRO A 173 -44.19 -15.28 -5.78
N GLY A 174 -43.57 -16.19 -4.97
CA GLY A 174 -44.20 -17.25 -4.11
C GLY A 174 -44.52 -18.64 -4.72
N PRO A 175 -44.89 -19.72 -3.95
CA PRO A 175 -45.04 -19.88 -2.48
C PRO A 175 -44.35 -21.15 -1.86
N VAL A 176 -44.72 -21.42 -0.60
CA VAL A 176 -44.11 -22.19 0.51
C VAL A 176 -44.36 -23.72 0.59
N LEU A 177 -43.56 -24.40 1.43
CA LEU A 177 -43.89 -25.45 2.44
C LEU A 177 -43.23 -26.84 2.28
N ALA A 178 -42.30 -27.19 3.19
CA ALA A 178 -42.27 -28.51 3.85
C ALA A 178 -41.36 -28.49 5.08
N LYS A 179 -41.85 -29.14 6.13
CA LYS A 179 -41.47 -29.10 7.53
C LYS A 179 -40.71 -30.39 7.87
N ASN A 180 -39.62 -30.32 8.64
CA ASN A 180 -39.09 -31.48 9.35
C ASN A 180 -38.44 -31.03 10.66
N ASP A 181 -39.21 -31.14 11.74
CA ASP A 181 -38.72 -31.18 13.11
C ASP A 181 -38.48 -32.65 13.50
N MET A 182 -37.27 -32.98 13.96
CA MET A 182 -37.06 -34.13 14.82
C MET A 182 -36.12 -33.73 15.95
N ARG A 183 -36.67 -33.79 17.17
CA ARG A 183 -36.04 -33.51 18.46
C ARG A 183 -34.96 -34.53 18.81
N ASN A 184 -33.83 -34.10 19.37
CA ASN A 184 -33.25 -34.77 20.55
C ASN A 184 -32.29 -33.86 21.36
N VAL A 185 -32.82 -33.41 22.50
CA VAL A 185 -32.27 -33.23 23.87
C VAL A 185 -30.75 -33.07 24.10
N GLY A 186 -30.39 -31.96 24.76
CA GLY A 186 -29.70 -32.01 26.06
C GLY A 186 -28.24 -31.53 26.12
N GLY A 187 -28.00 -30.37 26.77
CA GLY A 187 -26.66 -30.00 27.21
C GLY A 187 -26.46 -28.55 27.65
N ASP A 188 -27.25 -28.06 28.62
CA ASP A 188 -27.01 -26.76 29.25
C ASP A 188 -25.86 -26.84 30.29
N ARG A 189 -24.85 -25.99 30.10
CA ARG A 189 -24.16 -25.13 31.08
C ARG A 189 -23.88 -25.61 32.54
N ARG A 190 -22.60 -25.40 32.93
CA ARG A 190 -22.04 -24.90 34.23
C ARG A 190 -21.53 -25.90 35.29
N LYS A 191 -20.21 -25.86 35.55
CA LYS A 191 -19.49 -25.69 36.85
C LYS A 191 -18.00 -26.03 36.64
N ARG A 192 -17.02 -25.12 36.75
CA ARG A 192 -16.41 -24.49 37.94
C ARG A 192 -15.81 -25.49 38.97
N LYS A 193 -14.48 -25.71 38.84
CA LYS A 193 -13.40 -25.66 39.84
C LYS A 193 -13.53 -26.45 41.14
N GLU A 194 -12.63 -27.43 41.35
CA GLU A 194 -11.83 -27.74 42.57
C GLU A 194 -10.56 -28.49 42.07
N ARG A 195 -9.31 -27.99 42.20
CA ARG A 195 -8.39 -28.00 43.36
C ARG A 195 -8.34 -29.34 44.10
N THR A 196 -7.38 -30.18 43.73
CA THR A 196 -6.90 -31.32 44.52
C THR A 196 -5.59 -30.94 45.22
N SER A 197 -5.53 -31.31 46.50
CA SER A 197 -4.36 -31.27 47.39
C SER A 197 -3.16 -32.05 46.86
#